data_AF-A0A7S0XRG3-F1
#
_entry.id   AF-A0A7S0XRG3-F1
#
_cell.length_a   1.000
_cell.length_b   1.000
_cell.length_c   1.000
_cell.angle_alpha   90.00
_cell.angle_beta   90.00
_cell.angle_gamma   90.00
#
_symmetry.space_group_name_H-M   'P 1'
#
loop_
_entity.id
_entity.type
_entity.pdbx_description
1 polymer ?
#
loop_
_entity_poly.entity_id
_entity_poly.type
_entity_poly.pdbx_seq_one_letter_code
_entity_poly.pdbx_strand_id
1 'polypeptide(L)'
;SWERRLTEQVVGVMRRLEGEVFVDIGANVGAYAVAVAASGRDVVGFEPLAYNMELLAATVGTFGGEGWGRVHLFKTALAERAAKPLCMVANPSGNPKKNQGNGQIALDEDCSTP
;
A
#
# COMPACT_ATOMS: atom_id res chain seq x y z
N SER A 1 7.69 7.00 -16.59
CA SER A 1 7.97 7.67 -15.29
C SER A 1 8.91 6.80 -14.48
N TRP A 2 9.51 7.33 -13.42
CA TRP A 2 10.37 6.56 -12.50
C TRP A 2 9.58 5.42 -11.84
N GLU A 3 8.35 5.71 -11.42
CA GLU A 3 7.44 4.76 -10.76
C GLU A 3 7.15 3.55 -11.64
N ARG A 4 6.79 3.77 -12.91
CA ARG A 4 6.60 2.69 -13.89
C ARG A 4 7.81 1.77 -14.00
N ARG A 5 9.02 2.35 -14.08
CA ARG A 5 10.26 1.56 -14.23
C ARG A 5 10.51 0.70 -13.00
N LEU A 6 10.27 1.25 -11.80
CA LEU A 6 10.41 0.50 -10.55
C LEU A 6 9.37 -0.61 -10.45
N THR A 7 8.11 -0.34 -10.79
CA THR A 7 7.04 -1.35 -10.83
C THR A 7 7.40 -2.50 -11.78
N GLU A 8 7.87 -2.20 -12.99
CA GLU A 8 8.30 -3.21 -13.97
C GLU A 8 9.46 -4.08 -13.43
N GLN A 9 10.42 -3.48 -12.73
CA GLN A 9 11.52 -4.21 -12.10
C GLN A 9 11.05 -5.13 -10.98
N VAL A 10 10.19 -4.63 -10.08
CA VAL A 10 9.61 -5.42 -8.98
C VAL A 10 8.84 -6.62 -9.53
N VAL A 11 7.94 -6.40 -10.50
CA VAL A 11 7.21 -7.49 -11.17
C VAL A 11 8.16 -8.47 -11.85
N GLY A 12 9.21 -7.98 -12.51
CA GLY A 12 10.21 -8.84 -13.14
C GLY A 12 11.04 -9.68 -12.16
N VAL A 13 11.27 -9.20 -10.95
CA VAL A 13 11.88 -9.99 -9.85
C VAL A 13 10.87 -11.02 -9.34
N MET A 14 9.65 -10.60 -9.00
CA MET A 14 8.63 -11.49 -8.46
C MET A 14 8.24 -12.63 -9.42
N ARG A 15 8.27 -12.39 -10.73
CA ARG A 15 8.06 -13.45 -11.73
C ARG A 15 9.09 -14.58 -11.65
N ARG A 16 10.30 -14.30 -11.17
CA ARG A 16 11.38 -15.29 -11.01
C ARG A 16 11.38 -15.96 -9.64
N LEU A 17 10.59 -15.44 -8.69
CA LEU A 17 10.46 -15.94 -7.33
C LEU A 17 9.12 -16.68 -7.19
N GLU A 18 9.08 -17.94 -7.64
CA GLU A 18 7.88 -18.77 -7.52
C GLU A 18 7.60 -19.16 -6.07
N GLY A 19 6.33 -19.11 -5.66
CA GLY A 19 5.90 -19.46 -4.30
C GLY A 19 6.16 -18.37 -3.24
N GLU A 20 6.83 -17.28 -3.60
CA GLU A 20 7.13 -16.19 -2.67
C GLU A 20 5.98 -15.17 -2.58
N VAL A 21 5.86 -14.56 -1.40
CA VAL A 21 4.87 -13.51 -1.09
C VAL A 21 5.53 -12.14 -1.19
N PHE A 22 4.86 -11.20 -1.85
CA PHE A 22 5.30 -9.81 -1.88
C PHE A 22 4.71 -9.03 -0.71
N VAL A 23 5.57 -8.39 0.09
CA VAL A 23 5.15 -7.53 1.19
C VAL A 23 5.24 -6.07 0.75
N ASP A 24 4.08 -5.41 0.65
CA ASP A 24 3.97 -4.00 0.23
C ASP A 24 3.74 -3.09 1.45
N ILE A 25 4.80 -2.41 1.91
CA ILE A 25 4.78 -1.55 3.09
C ILE A 25 4.50 -0.11 2.66
N GLY A 26 3.41 0.48 3.13
CA GLY A 26 2.94 1.76 2.61
C GLY A 26 2.33 1.57 1.22
N ALA A 27 1.47 0.56 1.10
CA ALA A 27 0.81 0.18 -0.15
C ALA A 27 0.04 1.35 -0.80
N ASN A 28 -0.31 2.38 -0.01
CA ASN A 28 -0.96 3.59 -0.45
C ASN A 28 -2.23 3.25 -1.26
N VAL A 29 -2.33 3.68 -2.51
CA VAL A 29 -3.45 3.38 -3.42
C VAL A 29 -3.23 2.12 -4.28
N GLY A 30 -2.19 1.33 -4.01
CA GLY A 30 -2.06 -0.03 -4.55
C GLY A 30 -1.26 -0.22 -5.83
N ALA A 31 -0.45 0.75 -6.24
CA ALA A 31 0.29 0.67 -7.51
C ALA A 31 1.17 -0.59 -7.61
N TYR A 32 1.90 -0.96 -6.55
CA TYR A 32 2.75 -2.15 -6.53
C TYR A 32 1.95 -3.41 -6.19
N ALA A 33 1.16 -3.39 -5.12
CA ALA A 33 0.30 -4.51 -4.72
C ALA A 33 -0.49 -5.08 -5.90
N VAL A 34 -1.17 -4.23 -6.66
CA VAL A 34 -1.99 -4.66 -7.79
C VAL A 34 -1.15 -5.16 -8.96
N ALA A 35 -0.03 -4.49 -9.28
CA ALA A 35 0.84 -4.91 -10.37
C ALA A 35 1.48 -6.29 -10.11
N VAL A 36 1.86 -6.56 -8.86
CA VAL A 36 2.41 -7.85 -8.45
C VAL A 36 1.32 -8.91 -8.41
N ALA A 37 0.15 -8.62 -7.85
CA ALA A 37 -0.99 -9.55 -7.85
C ALA A 37 -1.42 -9.95 -9.28
N ALA A 38 -1.45 -8.98 -10.20
CA ALA A 38 -1.73 -9.23 -11.62
C ALA A 38 -0.68 -10.13 -12.32
N SER A 39 0.49 -10.32 -11.71
CA SER A 39 1.50 -11.27 -12.18
C SER A 39 1.32 -12.70 -11.64
N GLY A 40 0.24 -12.97 -10.90
CA GLY A 40 -0.07 -14.28 -10.33
C GLY A 40 0.67 -14.56 -9.02
N ARG A 41 0.94 -13.53 -8.22
CA ARG A 41 1.67 -13.62 -6.94
C ARG A 41 0.78 -13.16 -5.80
N ASP A 42 1.05 -13.71 -4.62
CA ASP A 42 0.36 -13.32 -3.39
C ASP A 42 1.01 -12.07 -2.80
N VAL A 43 0.17 -11.21 -2.24
CA VAL A 43 0.53 -9.89 -1.74
C VAL A 43 -0.02 -9.70 -0.34
N VAL A 44 0.84 -9.23 0.55
CA VAL A 44 0.45 -8.71 1.86
C VAL A 44 0.73 -7.20 1.88
N GLY A 45 -0.32 -6.40 1.86
CA GLY A 45 -0.25 -4.94 1.81
C GLY A 45 -0.55 -4.30 3.16
N PHE A 46 0.25 -3.31 3.54
CA PHE A 46 0.08 -2.52 4.75
C PHE A 46 -0.14 -1.04 4.39
N GLU A 47 -1.24 -0.45 4.85
CA GLU A 47 -1.53 0.97 4.65
C GLU A 47 -2.27 1.55 5.86
N PRO A 48 -1.71 2.53 6.58
CA PRO A 48 -2.35 3.06 7.77
C PRO A 48 -3.47 4.08 7.49
N LEU A 49 -3.42 4.86 6.40
CA LEU A 49 -4.42 5.89 6.15
C LEU A 49 -5.73 5.28 5.66
N ALA A 50 -6.83 5.62 6.34
CA ALA A 50 -8.16 5.11 6.03
C ALA A 50 -8.57 5.38 4.57
N TYR A 51 -8.34 6.59 4.09
CA TYR A 51 -8.73 6.97 2.72
C TYR A 51 -7.94 6.20 1.65
N ASN A 52 -6.62 6.06 1.84
CA ASN A 52 -5.81 5.25 0.93
C ASN A 52 -6.26 3.78 0.95
N MET A 53 -6.58 3.24 2.13
CA MET A 53 -7.09 1.88 2.27
C MET A 53 -8.42 1.69 1.54
N GLU A 54 -9.34 2.65 1.59
CA GLU A 54 -10.60 2.62 0.84
C GLU A 54 -10.35 2.60 -0.67
N LEU A 55 -9.45 3.46 -1.17
CA LEU A 55 -9.07 3.48 -2.58
C LEU A 55 -8.36 2.19 -3.01
N LEU A 56 -7.49 1.64 -2.17
CA LEU A 56 -6.78 0.39 -2.40
C LEU A 56 -7.77 -0.78 -2.47
N ALA A 57 -8.68 -0.88 -1.50
CA ALA A 57 -9.72 -1.91 -1.50
C ALA A 57 -10.63 -1.80 -2.72
N ALA A 58 -11.00 -0.58 -3.13
CA ALA A 58 -11.76 -0.37 -4.36
C ALA A 58 -10.96 -0.79 -5.61
N THR A 59 -9.68 -0.45 -5.67
CA THR A 59 -8.80 -0.80 -6.80
C THR A 59 -8.63 -2.32 -6.92
N VAL A 60 -8.28 -3.00 -5.82
CA VAL A 60 -8.26 -4.48 -5.76
C VAL A 60 -9.63 -5.02 -6.18
N GLY A 61 -10.69 -4.33 -5.77
CA GLY A 61 -12.04 -4.78 -6.06
C GLY A 61 -12.45 -4.75 -7.52
N THR A 62 -11.84 -3.87 -8.31
CA THR A 62 -12.03 -3.83 -9.77
C THR A 62 -11.32 -4.98 -10.50
N PHE A 63 -10.32 -5.62 -9.89
CA PHE A 63 -9.64 -6.79 -10.44
C PHE A 63 -10.50 -8.04 -10.23
N GLY A 64 -11.57 -8.21 -11.02
CA GLY A 64 -12.36 -9.46 -11.01
C GLY A 64 -11.50 -10.71 -11.27
N GLY A 65 -11.95 -11.89 -10.81
CA GLY A 65 -11.26 -13.17 -11.00
C GLY A 65 -10.33 -13.56 -9.84
N GLU A 66 -9.24 -14.31 -10.13
CA GLU A 66 -8.28 -14.82 -9.12
C GLU A 66 -7.51 -13.72 -8.37
N GLY A 67 -7.51 -12.47 -8.85
CA GLY A 67 -6.77 -11.35 -8.24
C GLY A 67 -7.26 -10.99 -6.83
N TRP A 68 -8.56 -11.13 -6.56
CA TRP A 68 -9.16 -10.92 -5.24
C TRP A 68 -8.64 -11.88 -4.18
N GLY A 69 -8.28 -13.11 -4.58
CA GLY A 69 -7.79 -14.13 -3.64
C GLY A 69 -6.34 -13.93 -3.22
N ARG A 70 -5.61 -13.03 -3.89
CA ARG A 70 -4.15 -12.91 -3.75
C ARG A 70 -3.70 -11.68 -2.97
N VAL A 71 -4.59 -10.73 -2.69
CA VAL A 71 -4.23 -9.48 -1.98
C VAL A 71 -4.84 -9.45 -0.59
N HIS A 72 -3.98 -9.50 0.42
CA HIS A 72 -4.35 -9.41 1.83
C HIS A 72 -3.94 -8.05 2.39
N LEU A 73 -4.92 -7.27 2.87
CA LEU A 73 -4.70 -5.89 3.29
C LEU A 73 -4.80 -5.73 4.81
N PHE A 74 -3.85 -5.00 5.38
CA PHE A 74 -3.80 -4.66 6.80
C PHE A 74 -3.79 -3.14 6.96
N LYS A 75 -4.81 -2.60 7.65
CA LYS A 75 -4.88 -1.16 7.97
C LYS A 75 -4.00 -0.85 9.18
N THR A 76 -2.69 -0.84 8.99
CA THR A 76 -1.72 -0.57 10.04
C THR A 76 -0.42 -0.01 9.47
N ALA A 77 0.28 0.77 10.28
CA ALA A 77 1.68 1.12 10.01
C ALA A 77 2.58 -0.01 10.50
N LEU A 78 3.76 -0.14 9.89
CA LEU A 78 4.82 -1.03 10.37
C LEU A 78 5.94 -0.21 11.01
N ALA A 79 6.48 -0.74 12.10
CA ALA A 79 7.60 -0.18 12.83
C ALA A 79 8.52 -1.32 13.29
N GLU A 80 9.80 -1.01 13.54
CA GLU A 80 10.76 -1.99 14.08
C GLU A 80 10.29 -2.56 15.42
N ARG A 81 9.57 -1.76 16.22
CA ARG A 81 9.07 -2.14 17.54
C ARG A 81 7.65 -1.65 17.72
N ALA A 82 6.88 -2.37 18.52
CA ALA A 82 5.59 -1.88 18.98
C ALA A 82 5.79 -0.57 19.73
N ALA A 83 5.09 0.47 19.28
CA ALA A 83 5.00 1.76 19.96
C ALA A 83 3.60 1.90 20.58
N LYS A 84 3.41 2.96 21.37
CA LYS A 84 2.05 3.42 21.71
C LYS A 84 1.27 3.66 20.40
N PRO A 85 -0.07 3.55 20.40
CA PRO A 85 -0.88 3.92 19.25
C PRO A 85 -0.48 5.31 18.73
N LEU A 86 -0.11 5.38 17.46
CA LEU A 86 0.23 6.62 16.76
C LEU A 86 -0.85 6.94 15.75
N CYS A 87 -1.15 8.22 15.64
CA CYS A 87 -2.08 8.73 14.65
C CYS A 87 -1.34 8.96 13.33
N MET A 88 -1.98 8.59 12.22
CA MET A 88 -1.48 8.92 10.88
C MET A 88 -2.46 9.90 10.25
N VAL A 89 -1.95 11.04 9.77
CA VAL A 89 -2.73 12.07 9.09
C VAL A 89 -2.22 12.26 7.67
N ALA A 90 -3.06 12.85 6.82
CA ALA A 90 -2.64 13.23 5.48
C ALA A 90 -1.61 14.36 5.56
N ASN A 91 -0.57 14.28 4.74
CA ASN A 91 0.39 15.37 4.55
C ASN A 91 -0.32 16.49 3.76
N PRO A 92 -0.48 17.69 4.35
CA PRO A 92 -1.21 18.80 3.72
C PRO A 92 -0.49 19.37 2.49
N SER A 93 0.78 19.02 2.29
CA SER A 93 1.61 19.48 1.16
C SER A 93 1.70 18.49 -0.01
N GLY A 94 1.03 17.33 0.08
CA GLY A 94 1.01 16.33 -0.99
C GLY A 94 0.18 16.78 -2.20
N ASN A 95 0.60 16.39 -3.41
CA ASN A 95 -0.22 16.58 -4.60
C ASN A 95 -1.26 15.45 -4.72
N PRO A 96 -2.57 15.72 -4.64
CA PRO A 96 -3.60 14.67 -4.66
C PRO A 96 -3.72 13.95 -6.01
N LYS A 97 -3.08 14.45 -7.07
CA LYS A 97 -3.06 13.85 -8.41
C LYS A 97 -1.79 13.06 -8.71
N LYS A 98 -0.88 12.91 -7.75
CA LYS A 98 0.38 12.17 -7.92
C LYS A 98 0.61 11.24 -6.74
N ASN A 99 1.10 10.03 -7.01
CA ASN A 99 1.59 9.15 -5.95
C ASN A 99 2.96 9.66 -5.46
N GLN A 100 2.94 10.47 -4.40
CA GLN A 100 4.15 11.01 -3.76
C GLN A 100 4.31 10.53 -2.31
N GLY A 101 3.46 9.58 -1.90
CA GLY A 101 3.18 9.36 -0.48
C GLY A 101 2.45 10.56 0.12
N ASN A 102 1.61 10.28 1.11
CA ASN A 102 0.79 11.31 1.76
C ASN A 102 0.52 11.01 3.24
N GLY A 103 1.09 9.95 3.82
CA GLY A 103 0.95 9.67 5.25
C GLY A 103 2.07 10.29 6.06
N GLN A 104 1.72 10.93 7.17
CA GLN A 104 2.67 11.38 8.19
C GLN A 104 2.15 11.02 9.59
N ILE A 105 3.05 10.80 10.52
CA ILE A 105 2.69 10.64 11.94
C ILE A 105 2.16 11.99 12.42
N ALA A 106 0.98 12.00 13.05
CA ALA A 106 0.46 13.21 13.66
C ALA A 106 1.36 13.64 14.82
N LEU A 107 1.55 14.95 14.98
CA LEU A 107 2.32 15.50 16.09
C LEU A 107 1.52 15.50 17.40
N ASP A 108 0.19 15.43 17.29
CA ASP A 108 -0.73 15.40 18.43
C ASP A 108 -1.11 13.96 18.77
N GLU A 109 -1.06 13.59 20.06
CA GLU A 109 -1.31 12.23 20.54
C GLU A 109 -2.78 11.77 20.46
N ASP A 110 -3.72 12.70 20.22
CA ASP A 110 -5.16 12.45 20.34
C ASP A 110 -5.89 12.23 19.01
N CYS A 111 -5.16 12.22 17.88
CA CYS A 111 -5.70 12.09 16.53
C CYS A 111 -6.86 13.07 16.23
N SER A 112 -6.93 14.20 16.93
CA SER A 112 -8.11 15.09 16.90
C SER A 112 -8.13 16.02 15.69
N THR A 113 -7.02 16.14 14.97
CA THR A 113 -6.92 16.91 13.72
C THR A 113 -7.24 16.02 12.50
N PRO A 114 -8.28 16.37 11.71
CA PRO A 114 -8.64 15.66 10.47
C PRO A 114 -7.56 15.68 9.39
#